data_AF-A0A7S6M484-F1
#
_entry.id   AF-A0A7S6M484-F1
#
_cell.length_a   1.000
_cell.length_b   1.000
_cell.length_c   1.000
_cell.angle_alpha   90.00
_cell.angle_beta   90.00
_cell.angle_gamma   90.00
#
_symmetry.space_group_name_H-M   'P 1'
#
loop_
_entity.id
_entity.type
_entity.pdbx_description
1 polymer ?
#
loop_
_entity_poly.entity_id
_entity_poly.type
_entity_poly.pdbx_seq_one_letter_code
_entity_poly.pdbx_strand_id
1 'polypeptide(L)'
;MWALDFKDGELPVGDDVQLAMARVIREARPQLILTHWRGSMHKDHTAAADNLPNARFYAGIATFELGGPAHWVPRAYYGENWEDLRGYEPEVYLEVLREDIERWEEAMRCYELFRGGVSKFEYLEYYKALARSRGCEARWESAVTFAVPQEERRRFVTTLLPEPNR
;
A
#
# COMPACT_ATOMS: atom_id res chain seq x y z
N MET A 1 6.12 7.51 -14.96
CA MET A 1 6.20 7.85 -13.51
C MET A 1 5.38 9.10 -13.31
N TRP A 2 4.47 9.09 -12.35
CA TRP A 2 3.67 10.26 -11.98
C TRP A 2 4.22 10.81 -10.67
N ALA A 3 4.35 12.13 -10.58
CA ALA A 3 4.70 12.84 -9.37
C ALA A 3 3.72 14.01 -9.24
N LEU A 4 3.03 14.09 -8.10
CA LEU A 4 2.11 15.18 -7.80
C LEU A 4 2.85 16.25 -6.98
N ASP A 5 2.52 17.51 -7.21
CA ASP A 5 3.24 18.66 -6.64
C ASP A 5 2.73 18.98 -5.21
N PHE A 6 2.80 18.00 -4.33
CA PHE A 6 2.53 18.15 -2.90
C PHE A 6 3.85 18.10 -2.13
N LYS A 7 4.05 19.06 -1.22
CA LYS A 7 5.27 19.14 -0.43
C LYS A 7 5.32 18.03 0.63
N ASP A 8 6.53 17.55 0.87
CA ASP A 8 6.84 16.64 1.98
C ASP A 8 6.45 17.27 3.32
N GLY A 9 5.80 16.48 4.18
CA GLY A 9 5.30 16.94 5.45
C GLY A 9 4.11 17.89 5.36
N GLU A 10 3.48 18.07 4.19
CA GLU A 10 2.36 18.99 3.98
C GLU A 10 1.17 18.37 3.23
N LEU A 11 1.16 17.06 2.96
CA LEU A 11 0.07 16.40 2.21
C LEU A 11 -1.30 16.62 2.88
N PRO A 12 -2.26 17.32 2.24
CA PRO A 12 -3.59 17.54 2.82
C PRO A 12 -4.51 16.36 2.56
N VAL A 13 -5.63 16.30 3.29
CA VAL A 13 -6.76 15.43 2.96
C VAL A 13 -7.86 16.30 2.37
N GLY A 14 -8.11 16.17 1.07
CA GLY A 14 -8.99 17.08 0.35
C GLY A 14 -9.15 16.78 -1.14
N ASP A 15 -10.11 17.47 -1.77
CA ASP A 15 -10.47 17.25 -3.17
C ASP A 15 -9.31 17.55 -4.13
N ASP A 16 -8.40 18.46 -3.79
CA ASP A 16 -7.22 18.77 -4.59
C ASP A 16 -6.33 17.54 -4.81
N VAL A 17 -5.97 16.85 -3.71
CA VAL A 17 -5.19 15.60 -3.74
C VAL A 17 -6.01 14.48 -4.38
N GLN A 18 -7.28 14.34 -3.98
CA GLN A 18 -8.12 13.23 -4.41
C GLN A 18 -8.40 13.27 -5.91
N LEU A 19 -8.69 14.46 -6.46
CA LEU A 19 -8.90 14.65 -7.90
C LEU A 19 -7.58 14.45 -8.67
N ALA A 20 -6.45 14.94 -8.16
CA ALA A 20 -5.15 14.72 -8.78
C ALA A 20 -4.78 13.22 -8.86
N MET A 21 -4.96 12.49 -7.76
CA MET A 21 -4.81 11.03 -7.72
C MET A 21 -5.77 10.34 -8.69
N ALA A 22 -7.03 10.79 -8.76
CA ALA A 22 -8.02 10.20 -9.65
C ALA A 22 -7.66 10.36 -11.15
N ARG A 23 -7.03 11.48 -11.54
CA ARG A 23 -6.47 11.66 -12.90
C ARG A 23 -5.39 10.61 -13.19
N VAL A 24 -4.44 10.42 -12.25
CA VAL A 24 -3.39 9.40 -12.36
C VAL A 24 -4.00 8.00 -12.49
N ILE A 25 -5.02 7.68 -11.70
CA ILE A 25 -5.71 6.38 -11.78
C ILE A 25 -6.34 6.15 -13.16
N ARG A 26 -6.98 7.16 -13.76
CA ARG A 26 -7.58 7.04 -15.10
C ARG A 26 -6.54 6.88 -16.20
N GLU A 27 -5.42 7.58 -16.08
CA GLU A 27 -4.32 7.49 -17.04
C GLU A 27 -3.60 6.14 -16.94
N ALA A 28 -3.22 5.74 -15.73
CA ALA A 28 -2.46 4.51 -15.48
C ALA A 28 -3.32 3.23 -15.59
N ARG A 29 -4.65 3.35 -15.45
CA ARG A 29 -5.63 2.25 -15.45
C ARG A 29 -5.19 1.03 -14.61
N PRO A 30 -4.79 1.21 -13.34
CA PRO A 30 -4.22 0.12 -12.56
C PRO A 30 -5.27 -0.92 -12.21
N GLN A 31 -4.83 -2.18 -12.06
CA GLN A 31 -5.67 -3.28 -11.57
C GLN A 31 -5.61 -3.41 -10.04
N LEU A 32 -4.60 -2.80 -9.41
CA LEU A 32 -4.32 -2.87 -7.99
C LEU A 32 -3.65 -1.56 -7.55
N ILE A 33 -3.97 -1.08 -6.35
CA ILE A 33 -3.24 -0.01 -5.66
C ILE A 33 -2.65 -0.56 -4.36
N LEU A 34 -1.37 -0.26 -4.10
CA LEU A 34 -0.74 -0.44 -2.79
C LEU A 34 -0.55 0.95 -2.18
N THR A 35 -0.90 1.13 -0.90
CA THR A 35 -0.77 2.41 -0.20
C THR A 35 -0.40 2.21 1.28
N HIS A 36 -0.26 3.31 2.03
CA HIS A 36 0.12 3.33 3.43
C HIS A 36 -1.05 3.04 4.37
N TRP A 37 -0.77 2.45 5.55
CA TRP A 37 -1.78 2.26 6.58
C TRP A 37 -2.21 3.59 7.24
N ARG A 38 -3.51 3.72 7.50
CA ARG A 38 -4.10 4.91 8.15
C ARG A 38 -3.63 5.16 9.59
N GLY A 39 -3.16 4.12 10.29
CA GLY A 39 -2.71 4.18 11.69
C GLY A 39 -1.23 4.52 11.88
N SER A 40 -0.58 5.10 10.88
CA SER A 40 0.83 5.47 10.94
C SER A 40 1.14 6.57 11.95
N MET A 41 2.38 6.61 12.46
CA MET A 41 2.89 7.79 13.18
C MET A 41 3.28 8.94 12.23
N HIS A 42 3.53 8.65 10.95
CA HIS A 42 3.84 9.65 9.94
C HIS A 42 2.55 10.20 9.32
N LYS A 43 2.31 11.51 9.44
CA LYS A 43 1.03 12.09 9.02
C LYS A 43 0.76 11.95 7.52
N ASP A 44 1.79 11.96 6.67
CA ASP A 44 1.60 11.86 5.22
C ASP A 44 1.22 10.43 4.80
N HIS A 45 1.63 9.42 5.57
CA HIS A 45 1.17 8.05 5.36
C HIS A 45 -0.34 7.97 5.63
N THR A 46 -0.80 8.53 6.75
CA THR A 46 -2.23 8.63 7.07
C THR A 46 -2.99 9.43 6.01
N ALA A 47 -2.48 10.60 5.59
CA ALA A 47 -3.14 11.41 4.56
C ALA A 47 -3.21 10.70 3.20
N ALA A 48 -2.17 9.96 2.80
CA ALA A 48 -2.20 9.14 1.59
C ALA A 48 -3.28 8.05 1.67
N ALA A 49 -3.39 7.38 2.82
CA ALA A 49 -4.42 6.38 3.09
C ALA A 49 -5.84 6.97 3.02
N ASP A 50 -6.04 8.15 3.64
CA ASP A 50 -7.36 8.79 3.77
C ASP A 50 -7.86 9.40 2.45
N ASN A 51 -6.96 9.82 1.56
CA ASN A 51 -7.34 10.34 0.24
C ASN A 51 -7.71 9.23 -0.77
N LEU A 52 -7.16 8.03 -0.63
CA LEU A 52 -7.32 6.96 -1.62
C LEU A 52 -8.79 6.57 -1.90
N PRO A 53 -9.67 6.37 -0.89
CA PRO A 53 -11.05 5.97 -1.14
C PRO A 53 -11.80 6.93 -2.07
N ASN A 54 -11.67 8.24 -1.83
CA ASN A 54 -12.32 9.26 -2.65
C ASN A 54 -11.66 9.38 -4.03
N ALA A 55 -10.33 9.30 -4.12
CA ALA A 55 -9.65 9.29 -5.41
C ALA A 55 -10.11 8.10 -6.29
N ARG A 56 -10.23 6.91 -5.70
CA ARG A 56 -10.73 5.69 -6.35
C ARG A 56 -12.19 5.86 -6.79
N PHE A 57 -13.03 6.47 -5.95
CA PHE A 57 -14.40 6.81 -6.28
C PHE A 57 -14.48 7.78 -7.47
N TYR A 58 -13.82 8.93 -7.41
CA TYR A 58 -13.82 9.93 -8.50
C TYR A 58 -13.29 9.35 -9.82
N ALA A 59 -12.25 8.51 -9.77
CA ALA A 59 -11.70 7.85 -10.95
C ALA A 59 -12.74 6.95 -11.65
N GLY A 60 -13.60 6.27 -10.89
CA GLY A 60 -14.63 5.35 -11.40
C GLY A 60 -15.90 6.02 -11.96
N ILE A 61 -16.11 7.31 -11.72
CA ILE A 61 -17.36 8.00 -12.09
C ILE A 61 -17.18 8.85 -13.36
N ALA A 62 -17.80 8.45 -14.46
CA ALA A 62 -17.64 9.09 -15.77
C ALA A 62 -18.02 10.57 -15.85
N THR A 63 -18.85 11.08 -14.94
CA THR A 63 -19.26 12.50 -14.92
C THR A 63 -18.18 13.46 -14.42
N PHE A 64 -17.12 12.97 -13.76
CA PHE A 64 -15.99 13.83 -13.37
C PHE A 64 -15.05 14.10 -14.55
N GLU A 65 -14.72 15.36 -14.77
CA GLU A 65 -13.80 15.84 -15.82
C GLU A 65 -12.33 15.67 -15.40
N LEU A 66 -11.86 14.42 -15.42
CA LEU A 66 -10.51 14.04 -15.00
C LEU A 66 -9.57 13.71 -16.17
N GLY A 67 -10.07 13.77 -17.40
CA GLY A 67 -9.35 13.23 -18.57
C GLY A 67 -9.37 11.71 -18.58
N GLY A 68 -9.27 11.13 -19.78
CA GLY A 68 -9.41 9.68 -19.99
C GLY A 68 -10.80 9.13 -19.63
N PRO A 69 -11.07 7.86 -20.01
CA PRO A 69 -12.28 7.15 -19.61
C PRO A 69 -12.29 6.88 -18.10
N ALA A 70 -13.49 6.78 -17.51
CA ALA A 70 -13.66 6.32 -16.15
C ALA A 70 -12.98 4.97 -15.92
N HIS A 71 -12.34 4.80 -14.77
CA HIS A 71 -11.63 3.60 -14.41
C HIS A 71 -11.74 3.34 -12.90
N TRP A 72 -12.54 2.34 -12.53
CA TRP A 72 -12.59 1.84 -11.16
C TRP A 72 -11.48 0.82 -10.95
N VAL A 73 -10.68 1.00 -9.91
CA VAL A 73 -9.67 0.02 -9.50
C VAL A 73 -10.34 -1.02 -8.64
N PRO A 74 -10.23 -2.33 -8.92
CA PRO A 74 -10.97 -3.34 -8.18
C PRO A 74 -10.38 -3.68 -6.81
N ARG A 75 -9.09 -3.40 -6.57
CA ARG A 75 -8.38 -3.80 -5.34
C ARG A 75 -7.50 -2.69 -4.80
N ALA A 76 -7.45 -2.56 -3.49
CA ALA A 76 -6.50 -1.72 -2.78
C ALA A 76 -5.97 -2.49 -1.56
N TYR A 77 -4.67 -2.39 -1.28
CA TYR A 77 -4.04 -2.99 -0.11
C TYR A 77 -3.18 -1.96 0.62
N TYR A 78 -3.10 -2.10 1.93
CA TYR A 78 -2.32 -1.24 2.80
C TYR A 78 -1.08 -1.99 3.26
N GLY A 79 0.10 -1.56 2.80
CA GLY A 79 1.37 -2.22 3.11
C GLY A 79 1.84 -1.95 4.55
N GLU A 80 2.50 -2.94 5.14
CA GLU A 80 3.10 -2.82 6.47
C GLU A 80 4.31 -1.86 6.48
N ASN A 81 4.32 -0.95 7.45
CA ASN A 81 5.47 -0.09 7.75
C ASN A 81 5.80 -0.12 9.25
N TRP A 82 7.07 0.14 9.61
CA TRP A 82 7.50 0.25 11.00
C TRP A 82 6.80 1.36 11.79
N GLU A 83 6.28 2.37 11.07
CA GLU A 83 5.55 3.50 11.63
C GLU A 83 4.08 3.20 11.94
N ASP A 84 3.57 2.04 11.53
CA ASP A 84 2.14 1.68 11.57
C ASP A 84 1.69 1.13 12.92
N LEU A 85 2.02 1.86 13.99
CA LEU A 85 1.86 1.43 15.38
C LEU A 85 0.40 1.28 15.86
N ARG A 86 -0.58 1.75 15.10
CA ARG A 86 -1.98 1.85 15.55
C ARG A 86 -2.90 0.96 14.73
N GLY A 87 -3.17 -0.23 15.26
CA GLY A 87 -4.21 -1.12 14.75
C GLY A 87 -3.94 -1.72 13.37
N TYR A 88 -2.68 -1.72 12.91
CA TYR A 88 -2.30 -2.52 11.75
C TYR A 88 -2.44 -4.00 12.10
N GLU A 89 -3.16 -4.73 11.25
CA GLU A 89 -3.34 -6.18 11.38
C GLU A 89 -2.99 -6.81 10.03
N PRO A 90 -2.06 -7.78 9.98
CA PRO A 90 -1.74 -8.47 8.74
C PRO A 90 -2.90 -9.39 8.33
N GLU A 91 -3.48 -9.14 7.16
CA GLU A 91 -4.63 -9.90 6.65
C GLU A 91 -4.30 -10.72 5.40
N VAL A 92 -3.39 -10.20 4.58
CA VAL A 92 -2.89 -10.83 3.36
C VAL A 92 -1.41 -11.03 3.52
N TYR A 93 -0.95 -12.28 3.42
CA TYR A 93 0.47 -12.62 3.33
C TYR A 93 0.81 -12.90 1.88
N LEU A 94 1.87 -12.28 1.39
CA LEU A 94 2.40 -12.50 0.05
C LEU A 94 3.82 -13.04 0.18
N GLU A 95 4.04 -14.26 -0.31
CA GLU A 95 5.39 -14.82 -0.43
C GLU A 95 6.25 -13.88 -1.27
N VAL A 96 7.47 -13.61 -0.81
CA VAL A 96 8.48 -12.87 -1.57
C VAL A 96 9.70 -13.74 -1.75
N LEU A 97 10.17 -13.83 -3.00
CA LEU A 97 11.31 -14.65 -3.32
C LEU A 97 12.60 -13.95 -2.93
N ARG A 98 13.66 -14.73 -2.79
CA ARG A 98 14.99 -14.22 -2.48
C ARG A 98 15.44 -13.18 -3.52
N GLU A 99 15.24 -13.46 -4.81
CA GLU A 99 15.59 -12.52 -5.88
C GLU A 99 14.80 -11.20 -5.81
N ASP A 100 13.56 -11.22 -5.31
CA ASP A 100 12.75 -10.01 -5.15
C ASP A 100 13.27 -9.14 -4.00
N ILE A 101 13.70 -9.76 -2.90
CA ILE A 101 14.34 -9.05 -1.79
C ILE A 101 15.67 -8.44 -2.23
N GLU A 102 16.48 -9.17 -2.98
CA GLU A 102 17.77 -8.68 -3.51
C GLU A 102 17.54 -7.47 -4.43
N ARG A 103 16.56 -7.56 -5.33
CA ARG A 103 16.20 -6.46 -6.23
C ARG A 103 15.63 -5.26 -5.48
N TRP A 104 14.83 -5.48 -4.45
CA TRP A 104 14.35 -4.41 -3.58
C TRP A 104 15.51 -3.73 -2.84
N GLU A 105 16.46 -4.49 -2.28
CA GLU A 105 17.62 -3.96 -1.59
C GLU A 105 18.49 -3.10 -2.53
N GLU A 106 18.73 -3.56 -3.76
CA GLU A 106 19.44 -2.79 -4.80
C GLU A 106 18.75 -1.44 -5.06
N ALA A 107 17.41 -1.46 -5.25
CA ALA A 107 16.64 -0.25 -5.49
C ALA A 107 16.67 0.71 -4.29
N MET A 108 16.58 0.19 -3.06
CA MET A 108 16.60 1.00 -1.84
C MET A 108 17.96 1.68 -1.62
N ARG A 109 19.07 1.03 -1.98
CA ARG A 109 20.42 1.60 -1.88
C ARG A 109 20.64 2.83 -2.76
N CYS A 110 19.74 3.13 -3.71
CA CYS A 110 19.74 4.40 -4.45
C CYS A 110 19.37 5.62 -3.59
N TYR A 111 18.72 5.43 -2.44
CA TYR A 111 18.29 6.50 -1.54
C TYR A 111 19.23 6.68 -0.35
N GLU A 112 19.58 7.93 -0.02
CA GLU A 112 20.50 8.26 1.09
C GLU A 112 19.99 7.74 2.44
N LEU A 113 18.66 7.72 2.63
CA LEU A 113 17.99 7.17 3.80
C LEU A 113 18.43 5.74 4.10
N PHE A 114 18.45 4.88 3.07
CA PHE A 114 18.82 3.47 3.18
C PHE A 114 20.33 3.22 3.15
N ARG A 115 21.13 4.26 2.84
CA ARG A 115 22.59 4.24 2.99
C ARG A 115 23.08 4.73 4.36
N GLY A 116 22.18 5.16 5.23
CA GLY A 116 22.51 5.61 6.59
C GLY A 116 22.96 7.08 6.70
N GLY A 117 22.85 7.86 5.63
CA GLY A 117 23.24 9.27 5.65
C GLY A 117 22.22 10.22 6.29
N VAL A 118 20.96 9.79 6.41
CA VAL A 118 19.86 10.59 6.96
C VAL A 118 19.51 10.18 8.39
N SER A 119 19.59 8.88 8.70
CA SER A 119 19.15 8.31 9.98
C SER A 119 20.05 7.13 10.36
N LYS A 120 20.18 6.90 11.67
CA LYS A 120 20.86 5.72 12.23
C LYS A 120 19.97 4.48 12.28
N PHE A 121 18.71 4.59 11.87
CA PHE A 121 17.81 3.45 11.80
C PHE A 121 18.25 2.53 10.65
N GLU A 122 18.48 1.26 10.97
CA GLU A 122 18.94 0.24 10.02
C GLU A 122 17.79 -0.24 9.12
N TYR A 123 17.34 0.61 8.19
CA TYR A 123 16.14 0.35 7.37
C TYR A 123 16.21 -0.98 6.60
N LEU A 124 17.34 -1.29 5.97
CA LEU A 124 17.49 -2.52 5.18
C LEU A 124 17.37 -3.77 6.06
N GLU A 125 18.09 -3.79 7.19
CA GLU A 125 18.06 -4.92 8.12
C GLU A 125 16.68 -5.06 8.77
N TYR A 126 16.04 -3.95 9.14
CA TYR A 126 14.69 -3.96 9.69
C TYR A 126 13.70 -4.62 8.73
N TYR A 127 13.64 -4.18 7.47
CA TYR A 127 12.65 -4.70 6.53
C TYR A 127 12.96 -6.13 6.05
N LYS A 128 14.24 -6.53 5.99
CA LYS A 128 14.62 -7.93 5.74
C LYS A 128 14.22 -8.83 6.90
N ALA A 129 14.45 -8.39 8.13
CA ALA A 129 14.01 -9.11 9.34
C ALA A 129 12.48 -9.19 9.41
N LEU A 130 11.77 -8.11 9.06
CA LEU A 130 10.31 -8.09 9.00
C LEU A 130 9.80 -9.10 7.95
N ALA A 131 10.35 -9.07 6.74
CA ALA A 131 9.97 -10.01 5.69
C ALA A 131 10.20 -11.47 6.11
N ARG A 132 11.33 -11.74 6.78
CA ARG A 132 11.62 -13.06 7.33
C ARG A 132 10.62 -13.46 8.43
N SER A 133 10.28 -12.54 9.34
CA SER A 133 9.32 -12.79 10.41
C SER A 133 7.94 -13.18 9.86
N ARG A 134 7.45 -12.43 8.87
CA ARG A 134 6.18 -12.72 8.19
C ARG A 134 6.24 -14.02 7.39
N GLY A 135 7.40 -14.34 6.79
CA GLY A 135 7.65 -15.64 6.17
C GLY A 135 7.50 -16.80 7.17
N CYS A 136 8.06 -16.68 8.36
CA CYS A 136 7.91 -17.67 9.42
C CYS A 136 6.45 -17.91 9.83
N GLU A 137 5.65 -16.84 9.96
CA GLU A 137 4.21 -16.93 10.25
C GLU A 137 3.46 -17.69 9.16
N ALA A 138 3.84 -17.49 7.88
CA ALA A 138 3.19 -18.09 6.71
C ALA A 138 3.83 -19.41 6.23
N ARG A 139 4.90 -19.89 6.87
CA ARG A 139 5.68 -21.09 6.48
C ARG A 139 6.41 -20.94 5.13
N TRP A 140 6.78 -19.72 4.76
CA TRP A 140 7.61 -19.41 3.60
C TRP A 140 8.99 -18.91 4.03
N GLU A 141 9.93 -18.78 3.08
CA GLU A 141 11.23 -18.21 3.37
C GLU A 141 11.12 -16.74 3.80
N SER A 142 10.33 -15.96 3.07
CA SER A 142 10.01 -14.57 3.39
C SER A 142 8.61 -14.25 2.88
N ALA A 143 7.95 -13.31 3.55
CA ALA A 143 6.66 -12.79 3.12
C ALA A 143 6.56 -11.31 3.44
N VAL A 144 5.71 -10.58 2.73
CA VAL A 144 5.24 -9.26 3.15
C VAL A 144 3.76 -9.35 3.50
N THR A 145 3.28 -8.41 4.33
CA THR A 145 1.88 -8.37 4.69
C THR A 145 1.18 -7.12 4.20
N PHE A 146 -0.13 -7.27 4.02
CA PHE A 146 -1.02 -6.17 3.76
C PHE A 146 -2.29 -6.28 4.62
N ALA A 147 -2.82 -5.13 5.01
CA ALA A 147 -4.21 -5.01 5.45
C ALA A 147 -5.13 -4.74 4.25
N VAL A 148 -6.42 -5.05 4.40
CA VAL A 148 -7.45 -4.80 3.38
C VAL A 148 -8.42 -3.70 3.82
N PRO A 149 -9.14 -3.04 2.89
CA PRO A 149 -10.24 -2.16 3.25
C PRO A 149 -11.26 -2.87 4.13
N GLN A 150 -11.80 -2.18 5.14
CA GLN A 150 -12.63 -2.81 6.16
C GLN A 150 -13.91 -3.42 5.55
N GLU A 151 -14.45 -2.79 4.52
CA GLU A 151 -15.57 -3.28 3.72
C GLU A 151 -15.27 -4.59 2.99
N GLU A 152 -14.01 -4.83 2.60
CA GLU A 152 -13.56 -6.05 1.93
C GLU A 152 -13.35 -7.22 2.91
N ARG A 153 -13.35 -6.96 4.23
CA ARG A 153 -13.32 -8.01 5.27
C ARG A 153 -14.63 -8.79 5.38
N ARG A 154 -15.72 -8.26 4.81
CA ARG A 154 -17.05 -8.91 4.86
C ARG A 154 -17.04 -10.16 3.98
N ARG A 155 -17.38 -11.30 4.58
CA ARG A 155 -17.52 -12.58 3.87
C ARG A 155 -18.99 -12.89 3.63
N PHE A 156 -19.33 -13.18 2.37
CA PHE A 156 -20.63 -13.70 1.98
C PHE A 156 -20.46 -15.19 1.68
N VAL A 157 -21.11 -16.04 2.46
CA VAL A 157 -20.97 -17.50 2.35
C VAL A 157 -22.33 -18.15 2.20
N THR A 158 -22.41 -19.19 1.38
CA THR A 158 -23.59 -20.07 1.28
C THR A 158 -23.50 -21.27 2.23
N THR A 159 -22.32 -21.51 2.81
CA THR A 159 -22.05 -22.54 3.81
C THR A 159 -20.94 -22.09 4.77
N LEU A 160 -20.99 -22.53 6.03
CA LEU A 160 -19.93 -22.28 7.02
C LEU A 160 -18.89 -23.42 7.06
N LEU A 161 -19.08 -24.47 6.28
CA LEU A 161 -18.14 -25.58 6.19
C LEU A 161 -16.89 -25.15 5.41
N PRO A 162 -15.69 -25.57 5.82
CA PRO A 162 -14.47 -25.33 5.05
C PRO A 162 -14.58 -26.02 3.69
N GLU A 163 -14.14 -25.35 2.62
CA GLU A 163 -13.88 -26.05 1.37
C GLU A 163 -12.74 -27.05 1.60
N PRO A 164 -12.83 -28.28 1.06
CA PRO A 164 -11.73 -29.22 1.15
C PRO A 164 -10.49 -28.58 0.53
N ASN A 165 -9.40 -28.49 1.30
CA ASN A 165 -8.14 -27.89 0.87
C ASN A 165 -7.75 -28.42 -0.52
N ARG A 166 -7.64 -27.52 -1.50
CA ARG A 166 -7.00 -27.78 -2.79
C ARG A 166 -5.50 -27.58 -2.71
#